data_AF-A0A846PJ40-F1
#
_entry.id   AF-A0A846PJ40-F1
#
_cell.length_a   1.000
_cell.length_b   1.000
_cell.length_c   1.000
_cell.angle_alpha   90.00
_cell.angle_beta   90.00
_cell.angle_gamma   90.00
#
_symmetry.space_group_name_H-M   'P 1'
#
loop_
_entity.id
_entity.type
_entity.pdbx_description
1 polymer ?
#
loop_
_entity_poly.entity_id
_entity_poly.type
_entity_poly.pdbx_seq_one_letter_code
_entity_poly.pdbx_strand_id
1 'polypeptide(L)'
;MGIIKKINLNSIEEIIEEIDGLTFQTKFLQEQHKVVMDQIKLNKSSFSSGNISKDVYNKNNIILEKEEKKLTKKINKTVERVQKVSESIQKIMKEHRI
;
A
#
# COMPACT_ATOMS: atom_id res chain seq x y z
N MET A 1 -6.76 3.39 -46.59
CA MET A 1 -7.47 2.62 -45.54
C MET A 1 -6.52 2.45 -44.36
N GLY A 2 -6.75 3.19 -43.28
CA GLY A 2 -5.95 3.05 -42.06
C GLY A 2 -6.30 1.73 -41.38
N ILE A 3 -5.30 0.87 -41.17
CA ILE A 3 -5.46 -0.34 -40.38
C ILE A 3 -5.64 0.13 -38.93
N ILE A 4 -6.88 0.17 -38.46
CA ILE A 4 -7.16 0.32 -37.03
C ILE A 4 -6.66 -0.99 -36.39
N LYS A 5 -5.53 -0.92 -35.68
CA LYS A 5 -5.08 -2.02 -34.81
C LYS A 5 -6.22 -2.32 -33.83
N LYS A 6 -6.80 -3.52 -33.90
CA LYS A 6 -7.77 -3.99 -32.92
C LYS A 6 -7.10 -3.98 -31.55
N ILE A 7 -7.60 -3.13 -30.67
CA ILE A 7 -7.22 -3.13 -29.26
C ILE A 7 -7.75 -4.43 -28.65
N ASN A 8 -6.88 -5.19 -28.00
CA ASN A 8 -7.31 -6.37 -27.26
C ASN A 8 -7.96 -5.92 -25.94
N LEU A 9 -9.29 -5.85 -25.92
CA LEU A 9 -10.06 -5.38 -24.76
C LEU A 9 -9.87 -6.27 -23.53
N ASN A 10 -9.65 -7.57 -23.72
CA ASN A 10 -9.40 -8.52 -22.63
C ASN A 10 -8.15 -8.12 -21.81
N SER A 11 -7.12 -7.61 -22.47
CA SER A 11 -5.90 -7.14 -21.81
C SER A 11 -6.09 -5.84 -21.04
N ILE A 12 -7.13 -5.05 -21.35
CA ILE A 12 -7.45 -3.81 -20.62
C ILE A 12 -8.26 -4.14 -19.36
N GLU A 13 -9.22 -5.07 -19.46
CA GLU A 13 -10.01 -5.53 -18.31
C GLU A 13 -9.12 -6.16 -17.23
N GLU A 14 -8.18 -7.05 -17.61
CA GLU A 14 -7.20 -7.64 -16.68
C GLU A 14 -6.36 -6.57 -15.96
N ILE A 15 -6.00 -5.50 -16.65
CA ILE A 15 -5.22 -4.39 -16.08
C ILE A 15 -6.06 -3.55 -15.11
N ILE A 16 -7.33 -3.30 -15.44
CA ILE A 16 -8.25 -2.57 -14.55
C ILE A 16 -8.47 -3.37 -13.26
N GLU A 17 -8.72 -4.68 -13.37
CA GLU A 17 -8.85 -5.57 -12.21
C GLU A 17 -7.59 -5.58 -11.34
N GLU A 18 -6.40 -5.58 -11.96
CA GLU A 18 -5.14 -5.50 -11.22
C GLU A 18 -5.00 -4.16 -10.47
N ILE A 19 -5.38 -3.03 -11.08
CA ILE A 19 -5.37 -1.72 -10.40
C ILE A 19 -6.34 -1.70 -9.22
N ASP A 20 -7.56 -2.19 -9.41
CA ASP A 20 -8.56 -2.20 -8.35
C ASP A 20 -8.10 -3.07 -7.17
N GLY A 21 -7.55 -4.25 -7.47
CA GLY A 21 -6.96 -5.15 -6.48
C GLY A 21 -5.80 -4.51 -5.70
N LEU A 22 -4.85 -3.89 -6.40
CA LEU A 22 -3.70 -3.21 -5.79
C LEU A 22 -4.13 -1.97 -4.99
N THR A 23 -5.12 -1.23 -5.45
CA THR A 23 -5.68 -0.06 -4.76
C THR A 23 -6.36 -0.47 -3.47
N PHE A 24 -7.19 -1.53 -3.52
CA PHE A 24 -7.81 -2.11 -2.33
C PHE A 24 -6.75 -2.59 -1.34
N GLN A 25 -5.75 -3.32 -1.81
CA GLN A 25 -4.64 -3.80 -0.98
C GLN A 25 -3.89 -2.64 -0.32
N THR A 26 -3.64 -1.56 -1.05
CA THR A 26 -2.95 -0.37 -0.53
C THR A 26 -3.75 0.27 0.60
N LYS A 27 -5.07 0.49 0.40
CA LYS A 27 -5.95 1.06 1.42
C LYS A 27 -6.00 0.18 2.68
N PHE A 28 -6.11 -1.13 2.50
CA PHE A 28 -6.12 -2.08 3.61
C PHE A 28 -4.82 -2.02 4.43
N LEU A 29 -3.66 -1.99 3.75
CA LEU A 29 -2.37 -1.88 4.43
C LEU A 29 -2.20 -0.52 5.13
N GLN A 30 -2.73 0.56 4.56
CA GLN A 30 -2.72 1.89 5.18
C GLN A 30 -3.56 1.93 6.47
N GLU A 31 -4.73 1.29 6.50
CA GLU A 31 -5.53 1.17 7.72
C GLU A 31 -4.81 0.34 8.79
N GLN A 32 -4.16 -0.76 8.42
CA GLN A 32 -3.32 -1.51 9.37
C GLN A 32 -2.18 -0.67 9.94
N HIS A 33 -1.51 0.12 9.08
CA HIS A 33 -0.44 1.02 9.50
C HIS A 33 -0.94 2.07 10.48
N LYS A 34 -2.10 2.67 10.22
CA LYS A 34 -2.76 3.62 11.12
C LYS A 34 -3.03 3.02 12.50
N VAL A 35 -3.56 1.79 12.56
CA VAL A 35 -3.79 1.08 13.83
C VAL A 35 -2.48 0.89 14.61
N VAL A 36 -1.40 0.50 13.94
CA VAL A 36 -0.08 0.36 14.58
C VAL A 36 0.42 1.71 15.11
N MET A 37 0.27 2.79 14.33
CA MET A 37 0.65 4.14 14.75
C MET A 37 -0.14 4.61 15.97
N ASP A 38 -1.43 4.31 16.04
CA ASP A 38 -2.26 4.63 17.20
C ASP A 38 -1.86 3.80 18.43
N GLN A 39 -1.49 2.53 18.23
CA GLN A 39 -0.95 1.70 19.31
C GLN A 39 0.41 2.19 19.83
N ILE A 40 1.27 2.75 18.97
CA ILE A 40 2.53 3.40 19.36
C ILE A 40 2.24 4.61 20.25
N LYS A 41 1.30 5.48 19.84
CA LYS A 41 0.88 6.64 20.65
C LYS A 41 0.33 6.20 22.00
N LEU A 42 -0.52 5.17 22.01
CA LEU A 42 -1.09 4.61 23.24
C LEU A 42 0.00 4.04 24.16
N ASN A 43 0.96 3.29 23.62
CA ASN A 43 2.09 2.75 24.40
C ASN A 43 2.90 3.87 25.04
N LYS A 44 3.19 4.95 24.30
CA LYS A 44 3.87 6.14 24.82
C LYS A 44 3.06 6.83 25.92
N SER A 45 1.77 7.06 25.68
CA SER A 45 0.88 7.69 26.67
C SER A 45 0.81 6.87 27.95
N SER A 46 0.61 5.55 27.85
CA SER A 46 0.55 4.65 29.00
C SER A 46 1.84 4.66 29.82
N PHE A 47 3.01 4.76 29.16
CA PHE A 47 4.28 4.90 29.86
C PHE A 47 4.40 6.26 30.56
N SER A 48 4.07 7.35 29.87
CA SER A 48 4.11 8.71 30.43
C SER A 48 3.16 8.90 31.62
N SER A 49 2.01 8.21 31.61
CA SER A 49 1.05 8.21 32.72
C SER A 49 1.43 7.27 33.87
N GLY A 50 2.51 6.48 33.74
CA GLY A 50 2.92 5.51 34.75
C GLY A 50 2.07 4.22 34.78
N ASN A 51 1.20 4.01 33.80
CA ASN A 51 0.32 2.83 33.71
C ASN A 51 1.08 1.55 33.32
N ILE A 52 2.25 1.69 32.68
CA ILE A 52 3.14 0.56 32.33
C ILE A 52 4.57 0.85 32.77
N SER A 53 5.31 -0.21 33.09
CA SER A 53 6.73 -0.10 33.42
C SER A 53 7.59 0.20 32.18
N LYS A 54 8.81 0.68 32.42
CA LYS A 54 9.81 0.93 31.37
C LYS A 54 10.11 -0.33 30.55
N ASP A 55 10.17 -1.50 31.19
CA ASP A 55 10.45 -2.76 30.50
C ASP A 55 9.30 -3.18 29.58
N VAL A 56 8.05 -3.00 30.02
CA VAL A 56 6.86 -3.25 29.19
C VAL A 56 6.82 -2.27 28.02
N TYR A 57 7.05 -0.98 28.28
CA TYR A 57 7.13 0.04 27.23
C TYR A 57 8.17 -0.33 26.16
N ASN A 58 9.39 -0.70 26.57
CA ASN A 58 10.47 -1.04 25.65
C ASN A 58 10.15 -2.28 24.82
N LYS A 59 9.61 -3.34 25.44
CA LYS A 59 9.20 -4.56 24.72
C LYS A 59 8.12 -4.26 23.68
N ASN A 60 7.09 -3.51 24.07
CA ASN A 60 6.02 -3.10 23.16
C ASN A 60 6.57 -2.24 22.02
N ASN A 61 7.46 -1.29 22.32
CA ASN A 61 8.01 -0.38 21.32
C ASN A 61 8.82 -1.14 20.26
N ILE A 62 9.64 -2.12 20.66
CA ILE A 62 10.39 -2.97 19.72
C ILE A 62 9.44 -3.72 18.76
N ILE A 63 8.35 -4.28 19.29
CA ILE A 63 7.38 -5.04 18.48
C ILE A 63 6.66 -4.10 17.51
N LEU A 64 6.18 -2.96 18.00
CA LEU A 64 5.42 -2.00 17.20
C LEU A 64 6.27 -1.35 16.10
N GLU A 65 7.51 -0.95 16.39
CA GLU A 65 8.44 -0.43 15.39
C GLU A 65 8.76 -1.45 14.29
N LYS A 66 8.85 -2.74 14.66
CA LYS A 66 9.09 -3.80 13.69
C LYS A 66 7.89 -3.98 12.76
N GLU A 67 6.67 -3.95 13.30
CA GLU A 67 5.46 -4.09 12.48
C GLU A 67 5.22 -2.85 11.61
N GLU A 68 5.49 -1.63 12.13
CA GLU A 68 5.44 -0.38 11.36
C GLU A 68 6.36 -0.46 10.14
N LYS A 69 7.64 -0.80 10.34
CA LYS A 69 8.61 -0.91 9.24
C LYS A 69 8.19 -1.95 8.19
N LYS A 70 7.60 -3.06 8.65
CA LYS A 70 7.13 -4.14 7.77
C LYS A 70 5.92 -3.69 6.95
N LEU A 71 4.97 -2.99 7.55
CA LEU A 71 3.80 -2.43 6.86
C LEU A 71 4.24 -1.35 5.86
N THR A 72 5.12 -0.43 6.25
CA THR A 72 5.66 0.60 5.36
C THR A 72 6.35 -0.01 4.13
N LYS A 73 7.17 -1.06 4.31
CA LYS A 73 7.76 -1.79 3.18
C LYS A 73 6.72 -2.42 2.26
N LYS A 74 5.66 -3.00 2.82
CA LYS A 74 4.58 -3.61 2.02
C LYS A 74 3.80 -2.55 1.24
N ILE A 75 3.44 -1.44 1.89
CA ILE A 75 2.75 -0.31 1.25
C ILE A 75 3.58 0.21 0.07
N ASN A 76 4.87 0.51 0.30
CA ASN A 76 5.74 1.02 -0.76
C ASN A 76 5.81 0.05 -1.94
N LYS A 77 5.95 -1.26 -1.68
CA LYS A 77 5.97 -2.27 -2.73
C LYS A 77 4.66 -2.34 -3.51
N THR A 78 3.51 -2.21 -2.85
CA THR A 78 2.21 -2.18 -3.53
C THR A 78 2.04 -0.91 -4.34
N VAL A 79 2.44 0.25 -3.82
CA VAL A 79 2.43 1.54 -4.55
C VAL A 79 3.34 1.49 -5.79
N GLU A 80 4.53 0.93 -5.68
CA GLU A 80 5.44 0.72 -6.83
C GLU A 80 4.79 -0.17 -7.91
N ARG A 81 4.02 -1.19 -7.51
CA ARG A 81 3.26 -2.01 -8.47
C ARG A 81 2.17 -1.20 -9.15
N VAL A 82 1.38 -0.42 -8.40
CA VAL A 82 0.35 0.47 -8.97
C VAL A 82 0.97 1.42 -9.99
N GLN A 83 2.13 2.00 -9.69
CA GLN A 83 2.86 2.89 -10.61
C GLN A 83 3.25 2.16 -11.91
N LYS A 84 3.81 0.95 -11.82
CA LYS A 84 4.19 0.16 -13.02
C LYS A 84 3.00 -0.22 -13.88
N VAL A 85 1.88 -0.59 -13.27
CA VAL A 85 0.64 -0.90 -13.99
C VAL A 85 0.11 0.38 -14.66
N SER A 86 0.11 1.51 -13.96
CA SER A 86 -0.27 2.82 -14.51
C SER A 86 0.62 3.25 -15.69
N GLU A 87 1.94 3.06 -15.62
CA GLU A 87 2.87 3.34 -16.71
C GLU A 87 2.57 2.46 -17.94
N SER A 88 2.24 1.19 -17.70
CA SER A 88 1.87 0.24 -18.75
C SER A 88 0.58 0.67 -19.46
N ILE A 89 -0.43 1.14 -18.72
CA ILE A 89 -1.65 1.73 -19.29
C ILE A 89 -1.33 2.96 -20.13
N GLN A 90 -0.54 3.89 -19.60
CA GLN A 90 -0.16 5.10 -20.35
C GLN A 90 0.53 4.78 -21.67
N LYS A 91 1.38 3.74 -21.68
CA LYS A 91 2.03 3.25 -22.90
C LYS A 91 1.00 2.68 -23.89
N ILE A 92 0.08 1.84 -23.42
CA ILE A 92 -0.99 1.26 -24.26
C ILE A 92 -1.86 2.37 -24.87
N MET A 93 -2.27 3.36 -24.09
CA MET A 93 -3.06 4.50 -24.58
C MET A 93 -2.31 5.27 -25.67
N LYS A 94 -1.02 5.60 -25.43
CA LYS A 94 -0.17 6.28 -26.43
C LYS A 94 -0.01 5.48 -27.72
N GLU A 95 0.21 4.18 -27.63
CA GLU A 95 0.39 3.29 -28.80
C GLU A 95 -0.88 3.17 -29.63
N HIS A 96 -2.05 3.27 -29.00
CA HIS A 96 -3.35 3.12 -29.66
C HIS A 96 -4.03 4.46 -29.99
N ARG A 97 -3.38 5.61 -29.73
CA ARG A 97 -3.92 6.97 -29.92
C ARG A 97 -5.29 7.17 -29.25
N ILE A 98 -5.47 6.59 -28.08
CA ILE A 98 -6.58 6.91 -27.16
C ILE A 98 -6.14 8.05 -26.25
#